data_AF-A0A8D0CNJ5-F1
#
_entry.id   AF-A0A8D0CNJ5-F1
#
_cell.length_a   1.000
_cell.length_b   1.000
_cell.length_c   1.000
_cell.angle_alpha   90.00
_cell.angle_beta   90.00
_cell.angle_gamma   90.00
#
_symmetry.space_group_name_H-M   'P 1'
#
loop_
_entity.id
_entity.type
_entity.pdbx_description
1 polymer ?
#
loop_
_entity_poly.entity_id
_entity_poly.type
_entity_poly.pdbx_seq_one_letter_code
_entity_poly.pdbx_strand_id
1 'polypeptide(L)'
;FLKKRPDRLNYPPQESGSSPAAEEKPLSFRSLVLTGYGGYDKVKLQVKTQKQPQLEAGEVLVHVKACGLNFAELLGRQGLYELLPAPPVTMGMEGSGVIEAVGEDVKDRKVGDRVIVLSRSGMWQEMVVVSANLTFPMPEQMSFEEGAAIPVNYLTAYMMLFEMANVRPGKSVLIHMAAGGVGFAVTQLCQTVPDVTVFGTASAPKHETIAQGGVTHPIDYRTKDYVEEIRKISPKGVDIVLDPLGGSDTQKGFSLLKPLGTLIVFGAANCVTGQKKNLLAMAKTWYNQLSLNTLKLMQSNKAVCGFHLGYITDEQLISRTMFKLLELYGQGKIKPRIDSCYHFEEVTDAFRRMHERQNIGKIILLPEAKKEEEKPKSSPEPIENVEKTEAAVNDKKEETTEEVKAED
;
A
#
# COMPACT_ATOMS: atom_id res chain seq x y z
N PHE A 1 -69.06 -60.09 28.01
CA PHE A 1 -67.89 -60.57 28.77
C PHE A 1 -66.91 -59.42 28.95
N LEU A 2 -66.72 -59.02 30.21
CA LEU A 2 -65.82 -57.95 30.66
C LEU A 2 -64.36 -58.21 30.28
N LYS A 3 -63.59 -57.17 29.97
CA LYS A 3 -62.22 -57.01 30.50
C LYS A 3 -61.76 -55.56 30.50
N LYS A 4 -61.32 -55.15 31.69
CA LYS A 4 -60.84 -53.83 32.14
C LYS A 4 -59.59 -53.39 31.35
N ARG A 5 -59.46 -52.09 31.07
CA ARG A 5 -58.18 -51.43 30.77
C ARG A 5 -57.52 -50.99 32.09
N PRO A 6 -56.21 -51.19 32.31
CA PRO A 6 -55.52 -50.73 33.50
C PRO A 6 -55.00 -49.29 33.35
N ASP A 7 -54.73 -48.68 34.50
CA ASP A 7 -54.34 -47.29 34.72
C ASP A 7 -52.96 -46.88 34.19
N ARG A 8 -52.80 -45.56 34.07
CA ARG A 8 -51.65 -44.80 33.58
C ARG A 8 -50.32 -45.11 34.30
N LEU A 9 -49.24 -45.22 33.54
CA LEU A 9 -47.89 -44.90 34.01
C LEU A 9 -47.53 -43.50 33.50
N ASN A 10 -47.47 -42.55 34.43
CA ASN A 10 -47.06 -41.18 34.21
C ASN A 10 -45.52 -41.15 34.24
N TYR A 11 -44.87 -41.01 33.08
CA TYR A 11 -43.44 -40.68 33.03
C TYR A 11 -43.29 -39.16 33.14
N PRO A 12 -42.41 -38.63 34.00
CA PRO A 12 -42.12 -37.20 33.99
C PRO A 12 -41.48 -36.83 32.63
N PRO A 13 -41.78 -35.65 32.06
CA PRO A 13 -41.08 -35.20 30.88
C PRO A 13 -39.59 -35.10 31.20
N GLN A 14 -38.76 -35.77 30.38
CA GLN A 14 -37.33 -35.53 30.40
C GLN A 14 -37.10 -34.06 30.06
N GLU A 15 -36.69 -33.27 31.05
CA GLU A 15 -36.07 -31.98 30.81
C GLU A 15 -34.84 -32.25 29.93
N SER A 16 -34.95 -31.89 28.64
CA SER A 16 -33.80 -31.73 27.78
C SER A 16 -32.96 -30.61 28.39
N GLY A 17 -31.98 -31.00 29.22
CA GLY A 17 -30.96 -30.09 29.72
C GLY A 17 -30.25 -29.49 28.52
N SER A 18 -30.69 -28.31 28.09
CA SER A 18 -29.87 -27.43 27.28
C SER A 18 -28.66 -27.10 28.13
N SER A 19 -27.54 -27.75 27.84
CA SER A 19 -26.25 -27.28 28.32
C SER A 19 -26.18 -25.78 28.00
N PRO A 20 -25.87 -24.90 28.96
CA PRO A 20 -25.72 -23.49 28.65
C PRO A 20 -24.68 -23.39 27.55
N ALA A 21 -25.07 -22.84 26.40
CA ALA A 21 -24.14 -22.53 25.32
C ALA A 21 -23.01 -21.74 25.98
N ALA A 22 -21.78 -22.26 25.90
CA ALA A 22 -20.63 -21.57 26.43
C ALA A 22 -20.67 -20.14 25.88
N GLU A 23 -20.76 -19.14 26.76
CA GLU A 23 -20.81 -17.74 26.33
C GLU A 23 -19.57 -17.47 25.46
N GLU A 24 -19.79 -17.39 24.15
CA GLU A 24 -18.71 -17.11 23.21
C GLU A 24 -18.11 -15.76 23.57
N LYS A 25 -16.82 -15.78 23.95
CA LYS A 25 -16.10 -14.55 24.29
C LYS A 25 -16.16 -13.59 23.10
N PRO A 26 -16.56 -12.33 23.30
CA PRO A 26 -16.58 -11.36 22.24
C PRO A 26 -15.17 -11.15 21.67
N LEU A 27 -15.09 -11.04 20.34
CA LEU A 27 -13.87 -10.72 19.62
C LEU A 27 -13.55 -9.23 19.85
N SER A 28 -12.36 -8.95 20.37
CA SER A 28 -11.84 -7.60 20.56
C SER A 28 -10.58 -7.44 19.71
N PHE A 29 -10.55 -6.42 18.85
CA PHE A 29 -9.47 -6.24 17.89
C PHE A 29 -9.27 -4.77 17.48
N ARG A 30 -8.06 -4.44 17.04
CA ARG A 30 -7.64 -3.08 16.70
C ARG A 30 -7.98 -2.74 15.25
N SER A 31 -8.36 -1.50 15.01
CA SER A 31 -8.74 -1.00 13.67
C SER A 31 -8.40 0.48 13.51
N LEU A 32 -7.92 0.86 12.32
CA LEU A 32 -7.76 2.25 11.91
C LEU A 32 -9.03 2.74 11.20
N VAL A 33 -9.74 3.64 11.86
CA VAL A 33 -11.04 4.16 11.42
C VAL A 33 -10.90 5.60 10.96
N LEU A 34 -11.29 5.87 9.71
CA LEU A 34 -11.52 7.23 9.24
C LEU A 34 -12.78 7.77 9.91
N THR A 35 -12.64 8.78 10.75
CA THR A 35 -13.73 9.35 11.57
C THR A 35 -14.39 10.58 10.94
N GLY A 36 -13.80 11.10 9.86
CA GLY A 36 -14.30 12.24 9.08
C GLY A 36 -13.30 12.58 7.97
N TYR A 37 -13.62 13.51 7.07
CA TYR A 37 -12.67 13.92 6.03
C TYR A 37 -11.72 15.01 6.52
N GLY A 38 -10.44 14.96 6.11
CA GLY A 38 -9.47 16.02 6.42
C GLY A 38 -8.02 15.56 6.59
N GLY A 39 -7.39 16.10 7.64
CA GLY A 39 -5.97 15.91 7.98
C GLY A 39 -5.66 14.52 8.54
N TYR A 40 -4.41 14.31 8.96
CA TYR A 40 -3.96 12.98 9.43
C TYR A 40 -4.73 12.55 10.70
N ASP A 41 -5.15 13.53 11.50
CA ASP A 41 -5.94 13.41 12.74
C ASP A 41 -7.30 12.71 12.57
N LYS A 42 -7.74 12.52 11.32
CA LYS A 42 -9.03 11.89 11.02
C LYS A 42 -8.99 10.38 11.00
N VAL A 43 -7.82 9.77 10.88
CA VAL A 43 -7.67 8.31 10.99
C VAL A 43 -7.27 8.00 12.43
N LYS A 44 -8.13 7.27 13.15
CA LYS A 44 -7.95 6.96 14.56
C LYS A 44 -7.84 5.47 14.77
N LEU A 45 -6.87 5.06 15.60
CA LEU A 45 -6.81 3.71 16.14
C LEU A 45 -7.95 3.53 17.15
N GLN A 46 -8.75 2.48 16.97
CA GLN A 46 -9.84 2.09 17.83
C GLN A 46 -9.74 0.60 18.15
N VAL A 47 -10.18 0.21 19.35
CA VAL A 47 -10.45 -1.19 19.68
C VAL A 47 -11.93 -1.42 19.45
N LYS A 48 -12.27 -2.34 18.55
CA LYS A 48 -13.63 -2.77 18.27
C LYS A 48 -13.90 -4.05 19.04
N THR A 49 -15.05 -4.11 19.70
CA THR A 49 -15.55 -5.32 20.37
C THR A 49 -16.85 -5.74 19.71
N GLN A 50 -16.90 -6.97 19.22
CA GLN A 50 -18.09 -7.55 18.59
C GLN A 50 -18.23 -9.03 18.96
N LYS A 51 -19.41 -9.61 18.71
CA LYS A 51 -19.57 -11.07 18.78
C LYS A 51 -18.70 -11.75 17.71
N GLN A 52 -18.40 -13.03 17.91
CA GLN A 52 -17.83 -13.88 16.85
C GLN A 52 -18.65 -13.67 15.56
N PRO A 53 -18.01 -13.31 14.43
CA PRO A 53 -18.74 -13.11 13.18
C PRO A 53 -19.30 -14.46 12.71
N GLN A 54 -20.59 -14.51 12.41
CA GLN A 54 -21.17 -15.62 11.65
C GLN A 54 -20.79 -15.40 10.18
N LEU A 55 -20.00 -16.32 9.62
CA LEU A 55 -19.56 -16.25 8.24
C LEU A 55 -20.71 -16.61 7.30
N GLU A 56 -20.95 -15.77 6.30
CA GLU A 56 -21.85 -16.08 5.20
C GLU A 56 -21.22 -17.10 4.24
N ALA A 57 -22.04 -17.61 3.32
CA ALA A 57 -21.57 -18.50 2.27
C ALA A 57 -20.50 -17.80 1.42
N GLY A 58 -19.37 -18.48 1.19
CA GLY A 58 -18.25 -17.96 0.42
C GLY A 58 -17.30 -17.05 1.21
N GLU A 59 -17.49 -16.88 2.52
CA GLU A 59 -16.66 -15.99 3.34
C GLU A 59 -15.57 -16.72 4.14
N VAL A 60 -14.51 -15.97 4.46
CA VAL A 60 -13.45 -16.38 5.39
C VAL A 60 -13.14 -15.26 6.37
N LEU A 61 -12.81 -15.63 7.60
CA LEU A 61 -12.24 -14.72 8.60
C LEU A 61 -10.72 -14.77 8.50
N VAL A 62 -10.09 -13.63 8.29
CA VAL A 62 -8.63 -13.49 8.19
C VAL A 62 -8.11 -12.66 9.35
N HIS A 63 -7.10 -13.20 10.03
CA HIS A 63 -6.25 -12.46 10.94
C HIS A 63 -5.13 -11.77 10.16
N VAL A 64 -5.25 -10.47 10.00
CA VAL A 64 -4.37 -9.64 9.19
C VAL A 64 -3.03 -9.46 9.90
N LYS A 65 -1.94 -9.71 9.17
CA LYS A 65 -0.56 -9.56 9.66
C LYS A 65 0.15 -8.33 9.06
N ALA A 66 -0.23 -7.92 7.86
CA ALA A 66 0.27 -6.72 7.21
C ALA A 66 -0.78 -6.12 6.29
N CYS A 67 -0.82 -4.80 6.18
CA CYS A 67 -1.71 -4.07 5.28
C CYS A 67 -0.91 -3.14 4.36
N GLY A 68 -1.34 -3.00 3.12
CA GLY A 68 -0.77 -2.02 2.21
C GLY A 68 -1.36 -0.62 2.43
N LEU A 69 -0.51 0.41 2.31
CA LEU A 69 -0.96 1.81 2.18
C LEU A 69 -0.84 2.23 0.70
N ASN A 70 -1.90 2.78 0.11
CA ASN A 70 -1.94 3.28 -1.27
C ASN A 70 -2.28 4.77 -1.32
N PHE A 71 -2.12 5.33 -2.52
CA PHE A 71 -2.50 6.71 -2.78
C PHE A 71 -4.02 6.94 -2.69
N ALA A 72 -4.83 5.91 -2.99
CA ALA A 72 -6.27 5.96 -2.86
C ALA A 72 -6.71 6.22 -1.41
N GLU A 73 -5.98 5.72 -0.40
CA GLU A 73 -6.26 6.04 1.00
C GLU A 73 -5.99 7.52 1.34
N LEU A 74 -5.01 8.18 0.70
CA LEU A 74 -4.83 9.63 0.85
C LEU A 74 -6.02 10.40 0.26
N LEU A 75 -6.50 9.98 -0.91
CA LEU A 75 -7.69 10.56 -1.55
C LEU A 75 -8.95 10.33 -0.69
N GLY A 76 -9.16 9.11 -0.21
CA GLY A 76 -10.29 8.74 0.63
C GLY A 76 -10.36 9.55 1.93
N ARG A 77 -9.22 9.71 2.61
CA ARG A 77 -9.12 10.57 3.80
C ARG A 77 -9.54 12.02 3.52
N GLN A 78 -9.31 12.53 2.32
CA GLN A 78 -9.69 13.90 1.92
C GLN A 78 -11.10 14.00 1.32
N GLY A 79 -11.85 12.89 1.25
CA GLY A 79 -13.18 12.86 0.62
C GLY A 79 -13.13 13.01 -0.89
N LEU A 80 -12.08 12.50 -1.52
CA LEU A 80 -11.82 12.54 -2.97
C LEU A 80 -11.87 11.15 -3.62
N TYR A 81 -12.29 10.13 -2.89
CA TYR A 81 -12.39 8.76 -3.38
C TYR A 81 -13.81 8.23 -3.16
N GLU A 82 -14.60 8.22 -4.22
CA GLU A 82 -16.04 7.93 -4.18
C GLU A 82 -16.37 6.48 -3.78
N LEU A 83 -15.44 5.55 -4.03
CA LEU A 83 -15.62 4.14 -3.71
C LEU A 83 -15.42 3.82 -2.22
N LEU A 84 -14.81 4.72 -1.44
CA LEU A 84 -14.69 4.54 -0.01
C LEU A 84 -16.03 4.92 0.65
N PRO A 85 -16.62 4.05 1.50
CA PRO A 85 -17.82 4.41 2.24
C PRO A 85 -17.62 5.67 3.09
N ALA A 86 -18.72 6.38 3.38
CA ALA A 86 -18.65 7.59 4.19
C ALA A 86 -18.15 7.28 5.61
N PRO A 87 -17.35 8.16 6.23
CA PRO A 87 -16.95 8.05 7.63
C PRO A 87 -18.17 7.94 8.57
N PRO A 88 -18.11 7.15 9.66
CA PRO A 88 -16.96 6.36 10.09
C PRO A 88 -16.75 5.06 9.31
N VAL A 89 -15.53 4.80 8.83
CA VAL A 89 -15.19 3.60 8.04
C VAL A 89 -13.78 3.10 8.33
N THR A 90 -13.56 1.79 8.37
CA THR A 90 -12.21 1.21 8.40
C THR A 90 -11.58 1.26 7.01
N MET A 91 -10.39 1.82 6.93
CA MET A 91 -9.69 2.02 5.65
C MET A 91 -8.90 0.78 5.19
N GLY A 92 -8.28 0.87 4.02
CA GLY A 92 -7.34 -0.14 3.49
C GLY A 92 -7.97 -1.08 2.47
N MET A 93 -7.32 -1.21 1.31
CA MET A 93 -7.77 -2.07 0.20
C MET A 93 -7.05 -3.41 0.11
N GLU A 94 -5.92 -3.61 0.79
CA GLU A 94 -5.16 -4.85 0.66
C GLU A 94 -4.43 -5.22 1.96
N GLY A 95 -4.12 -6.51 2.08
CA GLY A 95 -3.28 -7.02 3.15
C GLY A 95 -2.91 -8.47 2.94
N SER A 96 -2.30 -9.05 3.96
CA SER A 96 -1.98 -10.46 4.03
C SER A 96 -2.15 -10.94 5.48
N GLY A 97 -2.42 -12.22 5.65
CA GLY A 97 -2.77 -12.75 6.96
C GLY A 97 -2.93 -14.26 6.97
N VAL A 98 -3.55 -14.75 8.03
CA VAL A 98 -3.83 -16.17 8.25
C VAL A 98 -5.33 -16.36 8.39
N ILE A 99 -5.89 -17.37 7.72
CA ILE A 99 -7.30 -17.72 7.88
C ILE A 99 -7.54 -18.28 9.29
N GLU A 100 -8.47 -17.67 10.03
CA GLU A 100 -8.91 -18.14 11.35
C GLU A 100 -10.20 -18.95 11.31
N ALA A 101 -11.10 -18.63 10.38
CA ALA A 101 -12.34 -19.37 10.18
C ALA A 101 -12.75 -19.36 8.70
N VAL A 102 -13.52 -20.37 8.30
CA VAL A 102 -13.95 -20.60 6.92
C VAL A 102 -15.44 -20.88 6.92
N GLY A 103 -16.20 -20.23 6.02
CA GLY A 103 -17.61 -20.48 5.81
C GLY A 103 -17.86 -21.93 5.35
N GLU A 104 -19.04 -22.47 5.66
CA GLU A 104 -19.31 -23.91 5.51
C GLU A 104 -19.16 -24.44 4.07
N ASP A 105 -19.40 -23.60 3.07
CA ASP A 105 -19.38 -23.93 1.64
C ASP A 105 -18.01 -23.71 0.97
N VAL A 106 -17.07 -23.02 1.64
CA VAL A 106 -15.72 -22.79 1.12
C VAL A 106 -14.88 -24.07 1.27
N LYS A 107 -14.47 -24.67 0.14
CA LYS A 107 -13.77 -25.98 0.12
C LYS A 107 -12.28 -25.91 -0.23
N ASP A 108 -11.84 -24.81 -0.80
CA ASP A 108 -10.49 -24.61 -1.33
C ASP A 108 -9.61 -23.73 -0.41
N ARG A 109 -10.08 -23.47 0.82
CA ARG A 109 -9.36 -22.76 1.89
C ARG A 109 -9.50 -23.52 3.21
N LYS A 110 -8.52 -23.40 4.08
CA LYS A 110 -8.57 -23.96 5.45
C LYS A 110 -7.99 -23.00 6.48
N VAL A 111 -8.42 -23.18 7.73
CA VAL A 111 -7.82 -22.50 8.89
C VAL A 111 -6.31 -22.75 8.92
N GLY A 112 -5.53 -21.70 9.18
CA GLY A 112 -4.07 -21.71 9.17
C GLY A 112 -3.44 -21.40 7.81
N ASP A 113 -4.22 -21.33 6.72
CA ASP A 113 -3.68 -20.91 5.42
C ASP A 113 -3.19 -19.46 5.48
N ARG A 114 -1.99 -19.24 4.93
CA ARG A 114 -1.43 -17.91 4.70
C ARG A 114 -1.96 -17.35 3.40
N VAL A 115 -2.61 -16.19 3.47
CA VAL A 115 -3.33 -15.61 2.34
C VAL A 115 -2.98 -14.14 2.10
N ILE A 116 -2.97 -13.76 0.83
CA ILE A 116 -3.04 -12.38 0.36
C ILE A 116 -4.50 -12.03 0.18
N VAL A 117 -4.90 -10.81 0.54
CA VAL A 117 -6.29 -10.36 0.50
C VAL A 117 -6.39 -9.06 -0.27
N LEU A 118 -7.33 -8.99 -1.22
CA LEU A 118 -7.78 -7.76 -1.85
C LEU A 118 -9.19 -7.44 -1.35
N SER A 119 -9.46 -6.19 -1.02
CA SER A 119 -10.77 -5.72 -0.62
C SER A 119 -11.03 -4.30 -1.15
N ARG A 120 -12.29 -3.87 -1.11
CA ARG A 120 -12.67 -2.48 -1.44
C ARG A 120 -12.31 -1.51 -0.32
N SER A 121 -12.36 -1.97 0.93
CA SER A 121 -12.02 -1.23 2.15
C SER A 121 -11.89 -2.20 3.33
N GLY A 122 -11.55 -1.71 4.52
CA GLY A 122 -11.62 -2.52 5.73
C GLY A 122 -10.37 -3.38 6.00
N MET A 123 -9.27 -3.25 5.28
CA MET A 123 -8.07 -4.06 5.56
C MET A 123 -7.22 -3.55 6.73
N TRP A 124 -7.37 -2.29 7.16
CA TRP A 124 -6.60 -1.73 8.28
C TRP A 124 -7.25 -2.09 9.63
N GLN A 125 -7.36 -3.38 9.90
CA GLN A 125 -7.80 -3.97 11.15
C GLN A 125 -7.19 -5.35 11.33
N GLU A 126 -7.07 -5.83 12.57
CA GLU A 126 -6.48 -7.14 12.87
C GLU A 126 -7.35 -8.31 12.38
N MET A 127 -8.67 -8.15 12.34
CA MET A 127 -9.61 -9.20 11.97
C MET A 127 -10.57 -8.69 10.89
N VAL A 128 -10.67 -9.43 9.78
CA VAL A 128 -11.53 -9.05 8.65
C VAL A 128 -12.25 -10.25 8.06
N VAL A 129 -13.55 -10.10 7.81
CA VAL A 129 -14.35 -11.04 7.03
C VAL A 129 -14.30 -10.59 5.57
N VAL A 130 -13.95 -11.51 4.67
CA VAL A 130 -13.84 -11.24 3.23
C VAL A 130 -14.34 -12.43 2.41
N SER A 131 -14.73 -12.16 1.16
CA SER A 131 -14.99 -13.20 0.17
C SER A 131 -13.73 -14.05 -0.07
N ALA A 132 -13.88 -15.37 -0.02
CA ALA A 132 -12.82 -16.34 -0.31
C ALA A 132 -12.23 -16.13 -1.72
N ASN A 133 -13.02 -15.66 -2.69
CA ASN A 133 -12.59 -15.39 -4.07
C ASN A 133 -11.57 -14.26 -4.19
N LEU A 134 -11.52 -13.37 -3.20
CA LEU A 134 -10.54 -12.28 -3.12
C LEU A 134 -9.40 -12.59 -2.14
N THR A 135 -9.26 -13.87 -1.78
CA THR A 135 -8.10 -14.40 -1.06
C THR A 135 -7.26 -15.27 -1.98
N PHE A 136 -5.94 -15.08 -1.93
CA PHE A 136 -4.98 -15.78 -2.78
C PHE A 136 -3.92 -16.46 -1.92
N PRO A 137 -3.46 -17.67 -2.30
CA PRO A 137 -2.47 -18.39 -1.52
C PRO A 137 -1.14 -17.63 -1.49
N MET A 138 -0.49 -17.58 -0.34
CA MET A 138 0.88 -17.07 -0.21
C MET A 138 1.90 -18.17 -0.49
N PRO A 139 2.87 -17.96 -1.41
CA PRO A 139 4.06 -18.81 -1.49
C PRO A 139 4.78 -18.88 -0.13
N GLU A 140 5.33 -20.04 0.21
CA GLU A 140 5.92 -20.30 1.53
C GLU A 140 7.00 -19.28 1.91
N GLN A 141 7.85 -18.92 0.95
CA GLN A 141 8.94 -17.97 1.09
C GLN A 141 8.51 -16.49 1.14
N MET A 142 7.26 -16.18 0.83
CA MET A 142 6.77 -14.80 0.79
C MET A 142 6.52 -14.29 2.20
N SER A 143 7.04 -13.11 2.55
CA SER A 143 6.71 -12.48 3.83
C SER A 143 5.29 -11.89 3.82
N PHE A 144 4.71 -11.59 5.00
CA PHE A 144 3.40 -10.94 5.04
C PHE A 144 3.46 -9.52 4.44
N GLU A 145 4.54 -8.78 4.68
CA GLU A 145 4.81 -7.47 4.10
C GLU A 145 4.84 -7.52 2.57
N GLU A 146 5.55 -8.50 2.00
CA GLU A 146 5.57 -8.72 0.55
C GLU A 146 4.18 -9.08 0.02
N GLY A 147 3.46 -9.98 0.69
CA GLY A 147 2.09 -10.35 0.32
C GLY A 147 1.14 -9.14 0.32
N ALA A 148 1.25 -8.25 1.32
CA ALA A 148 0.46 -7.02 1.42
C ALA A 148 0.90 -5.91 0.45
N ALA A 149 2.00 -6.12 -0.29
CA ALA A 149 2.53 -5.16 -1.24
C ALA A 149 2.20 -5.48 -2.71
N ILE A 150 1.68 -6.69 -2.99
CA ILE A 150 1.39 -7.17 -4.34
C ILE A 150 0.07 -6.62 -4.89
N PRO A 151 -1.10 -6.86 -4.25
CA PRO A 151 -2.39 -6.78 -4.92
C PRO A 151 -2.62 -5.50 -5.70
N VAL A 152 -2.65 -4.35 -5.02
CA VAL A 152 -3.02 -3.08 -5.65
C VAL A 152 -1.95 -2.63 -6.64
N ASN A 153 -0.68 -2.69 -6.25
CA ASN A 153 0.41 -2.19 -7.10
C ASN A 153 0.59 -3.02 -8.37
N TYR A 154 0.66 -4.35 -8.23
CA TYR A 154 1.00 -5.24 -9.33
C TYR A 154 -0.21 -5.59 -10.21
N LEU A 155 -1.43 -5.66 -9.67
CA LEU A 155 -2.63 -5.76 -10.54
C LEU A 155 -2.76 -4.51 -11.40
N THR A 156 -2.56 -3.34 -10.80
CA THR A 156 -2.59 -2.06 -11.54
C THR A 156 -1.54 -2.04 -12.63
N ALA A 157 -0.28 -2.34 -12.30
CA ALA A 157 0.80 -2.36 -13.28
C ALA A 157 0.56 -3.39 -14.40
N TYR A 158 0.15 -4.61 -14.05
CA TYR A 158 -0.06 -5.68 -15.02
C TYR A 158 -1.20 -5.36 -15.99
N MET A 159 -2.37 -4.94 -15.49
CA MET A 159 -3.52 -4.65 -16.34
C MET A 159 -3.24 -3.44 -17.25
N MET A 160 -2.56 -2.41 -16.74
CA MET A 160 -2.16 -1.28 -17.60
C MET A 160 -1.21 -1.73 -18.71
N LEU A 161 -0.17 -2.50 -18.37
CA LEU A 161 0.86 -2.89 -19.34
C LEU A 161 0.37 -3.93 -20.35
N PHE A 162 -0.26 -5.00 -19.90
CA PHE A 162 -0.56 -6.16 -20.72
C PHE A 162 -1.99 -6.13 -21.28
N GLU A 163 -3.00 -5.78 -20.47
CA GLU A 163 -4.40 -5.79 -20.90
C GLU A 163 -4.77 -4.53 -21.71
N MET A 164 -4.28 -3.35 -21.30
CA MET A 164 -4.63 -2.08 -21.97
C MET A 164 -3.59 -1.61 -22.99
N ALA A 165 -2.31 -1.51 -22.59
CA ALA A 165 -1.27 -0.94 -23.45
C ALA A 165 -0.62 -1.97 -24.40
N ASN A 166 -0.84 -3.26 -24.14
CA ASN A 166 -0.30 -4.37 -24.92
C ASN A 166 1.22 -4.20 -25.11
N VAL A 167 1.96 -4.17 -24.00
CA VAL A 167 3.42 -4.09 -23.99
C VAL A 167 4.02 -5.29 -24.72
N ARG A 168 5.05 -5.03 -25.53
CA ARG A 168 5.66 -6.00 -26.45
C ARG A 168 7.16 -5.73 -26.55
N PRO A 169 7.94 -6.70 -27.06
CA PRO A 169 9.36 -6.49 -27.25
C PRO A 169 9.68 -5.22 -28.05
N GLY A 170 10.71 -4.49 -27.62
CA GLY A 170 11.16 -3.25 -28.27
C GLY A 170 10.33 -2.00 -27.98
N LYS A 171 9.23 -2.09 -27.20
CA LYS A 171 8.44 -0.90 -26.83
C LYS A 171 9.16 -0.03 -25.80
N SER A 172 8.79 1.24 -25.77
CA SER A 172 9.24 2.20 -24.78
C SER A 172 8.11 2.66 -23.87
N VAL A 173 8.37 2.70 -22.56
CA VAL A 173 7.41 3.02 -21.50
C VAL A 173 7.91 4.22 -20.71
N LEU A 174 7.06 5.23 -20.54
CA LEU A 174 7.22 6.29 -19.54
C LEU A 174 6.36 5.97 -18.32
N ILE A 175 7.01 5.85 -17.16
CA ILE A 175 6.34 5.73 -15.86
C ILE A 175 6.73 6.91 -14.97
N HIS A 176 5.73 7.70 -14.59
CA HIS A 176 5.92 8.73 -13.58
C HIS A 176 5.93 8.14 -12.17
N MET A 177 6.59 8.83 -11.24
CA MET A 177 6.74 8.38 -9.85
C MET A 177 7.35 6.97 -9.78
N ALA A 178 8.40 6.72 -10.58
CA ALA A 178 8.99 5.38 -10.77
C ALA A 178 9.49 4.73 -9.46
N ALA A 179 9.78 5.54 -8.44
CA ALA A 179 10.18 5.05 -7.11
C ALA A 179 9.02 4.63 -6.20
N GLY A 180 7.75 4.84 -6.61
CA GLY A 180 6.58 4.40 -5.84
C GLY A 180 6.28 2.91 -6.04
N GLY A 181 5.30 2.39 -5.30
CA GLY A 181 4.89 0.98 -5.37
C GLY A 181 4.50 0.51 -6.79
N VAL A 182 3.58 1.22 -7.44
CA VAL A 182 3.21 0.95 -8.85
C VAL A 182 4.40 1.15 -9.79
N GLY A 183 5.26 2.14 -9.53
CA GLY A 183 6.46 2.40 -10.32
C GLY A 183 7.41 1.19 -10.37
N PHE A 184 7.74 0.63 -9.20
CA PHE A 184 8.53 -0.61 -9.10
C PHE A 184 7.83 -1.82 -9.72
N ALA A 185 6.51 -1.94 -9.57
CA ALA A 185 5.76 -3.02 -10.18
C ALA A 185 5.82 -2.95 -11.71
N VAL A 186 5.65 -1.75 -12.29
CA VAL A 186 5.78 -1.51 -13.73
C VAL A 186 7.17 -1.86 -14.23
N THR A 187 8.23 -1.38 -13.57
CA THR A 187 9.60 -1.60 -14.04
C THR A 187 9.98 -3.07 -14.03
N GLN A 188 9.63 -3.81 -12.95
CA GLN A 188 9.87 -5.25 -12.88
C GLN A 188 9.07 -6.02 -13.93
N LEU A 189 7.81 -5.67 -14.17
CA LEU A 189 7.01 -6.31 -15.21
C LEU A 189 7.53 -6.01 -16.62
N CYS A 190 8.02 -4.79 -16.88
CA CYS A 190 8.69 -4.46 -18.14
C CYS A 190 9.94 -5.33 -18.38
N GLN A 191 10.72 -5.66 -17.33
CA GLN A 191 11.87 -6.55 -17.43
C GLN A 191 11.52 -7.99 -17.83
N THR A 192 10.26 -8.40 -17.69
CA THR A 192 9.79 -9.71 -18.18
C THR A 192 9.58 -9.76 -19.69
N VAL A 193 9.64 -8.61 -20.36
CA VAL A 193 9.47 -8.45 -21.80
C VAL A 193 10.80 -8.01 -22.41
N PRO A 194 11.33 -8.72 -23.43
CA PRO A 194 12.60 -8.38 -24.05
C PRO A 194 12.64 -6.95 -24.59
N ASP A 195 13.79 -6.28 -24.49
CA ASP A 195 14.08 -5.00 -25.14
C ASP A 195 13.10 -3.85 -24.84
N VAL A 196 12.42 -3.87 -23.69
CA VAL A 196 11.59 -2.74 -23.27
C VAL A 196 12.47 -1.64 -22.68
N THR A 197 12.37 -0.43 -23.24
CA THR A 197 13.05 0.76 -22.71
C THR A 197 12.16 1.49 -21.72
N VAL A 198 12.63 1.71 -20.50
CA VAL A 198 11.84 2.38 -19.45
C VAL A 198 12.41 3.76 -19.10
N PHE A 199 11.62 4.80 -19.33
CA PHE A 199 11.85 6.15 -18.83
C PHE A 199 11.11 6.32 -17.50
N GLY A 200 11.82 6.71 -16.45
CA GLY A 200 11.25 6.81 -15.10
C GLY A 200 11.48 8.18 -14.49
N THR A 201 10.41 8.87 -14.09
CA THR A 201 10.57 10.17 -13.39
C THR A 201 10.57 9.98 -11.86
N ALA A 202 11.59 10.51 -11.21
CA ALA A 202 11.74 10.56 -9.74
C ALA A 202 12.76 11.63 -9.35
N SER A 203 12.81 12.04 -8.09
CA SER A 203 13.86 12.93 -7.59
C SER A 203 15.25 12.29 -7.67
N ALA A 204 16.28 13.09 -7.97
CA ALA A 204 17.67 12.60 -8.16
C ALA A 204 18.19 11.61 -7.09
N PRO A 205 17.96 11.79 -5.77
CA PRO A 205 18.44 10.84 -4.75
C PRO A 205 17.88 9.41 -4.89
N LYS A 206 16.84 9.21 -5.71
CA LYS A 206 16.20 7.90 -5.93
C LYS A 206 16.65 7.24 -7.23
N HIS A 207 17.46 7.91 -8.05
CA HIS A 207 17.80 7.48 -9.42
C HIS A 207 18.56 6.17 -9.43
N GLU A 208 19.54 6.00 -8.54
CA GLU A 208 20.28 4.76 -8.41
C GLU A 208 19.34 3.59 -8.08
N THR A 209 18.46 3.77 -7.10
CA THR A 209 17.52 2.71 -6.69
C THR A 209 16.56 2.32 -7.82
N ILE A 210 16.02 3.29 -8.57
CA ILE A 210 15.10 2.97 -9.67
C ILE A 210 15.82 2.40 -10.89
N ALA A 211 17.07 2.80 -11.14
CA ALA A 211 17.90 2.22 -12.20
C ALA A 211 18.17 0.74 -11.91
N GLN A 212 18.57 0.41 -10.67
CA GLN A 212 18.71 -0.97 -10.20
C GLN A 212 17.38 -1.74 -10.29
N GLY A 213 16.25 -1.05 -10.11
CA GLY A 213 14.90 -1.60 -10.26
C GLY A 213 14.38 -1.74 -11.69
N GLY A 214 15.20 -1.46 -12.71
CA GLY A 214 14.86 -1.66 -14.12
C GLY A 214 14.51 -0.42 -14.93
N VAL A 215 14.66 0.79 -14.38
CA VAL A 215 14.53 2.04 -15.16
C VAL A 215 15.78 2.22 -16.04
N THR A 216 15.59 2.23 -17.36
CA THR A 216 16.67 2.47 -18.32
C THR A 216 17.18 3.91 -18.29
N HIS A 217 16.25 4.88 -18.17
CA HIS A 217 16.56 6.31 -18.16
C HIS A 217 15.85 7.03 -17.01
N PRO A 218 16.51 7.15 -15.84
CA PRO A 218 16.03 7.96 -14.72
C PRO A 218 16.04 9.46 -15.09
N ILE A 219 14.96 10.17 -14.78
CA ILE A 219 14.82 11.61 -15.06
C ILE A 219 14.40 12.35 -13.79
N ASP A 220 15.17 13.37 -13.42
CA ASP A 220 14.80 14.28 -12.33
C ASP A 220 13.86 15.36 -12.82
N TYR A 221 12.57 15.13 -12.61
CA TYR A 221 11.50 16.05 -12.99
C TYR A 221 11.54 17.39 -12.23
N ARG A 222 12.34 17.50 -11.16
CA ARG A 222 12.46 18.73 -10.36
C ARG A 222 13.42 19.74 -10.98
N THR A 223 14.40 19.25 -11.73
CA THR A 223 15.49 20.06 -12.28
C THR A 223 15.48 20.10 -13.82
N LYS A 224 14.75 19.18 -14.47
CA LYS A 224 14.71 19.05 -15.92
C LYS A 224 13.27 18.90 -16.44
N ASP A 225 13.01 19.39 -17.65
CA ASP A 225 11.78 19.02 -18.37
C ASP A 225 11.91 17.60 -18.93
N TYR A 226 11.10 16.69 -18.40
CA TYR A 226 11.14 15.29 -18.80
C TYR A 226 10.77 15.06 -20.27
N VAL A 227 9.97 15.94 -20.89
CA VAL A 227 9.62 15.85 -22.31
C VAL A 227 10.86 16.04 -23.17
N GLU A 228 11.69 17.03 -22.84
CA GLU A 228 12.93 17.32 -23.55
C GLU A 228 13.96 16.21 -23.35
N GLU A 229 14.14 15.74 -22.10
CA GLU A 229 15.08 14.65 -21.80
C GLU A 229 14.69 13.35 -22.53
N ILE A 230 13.40 13.03 -22.61
CA ILE A 230 12.93 11.87 -23.39
C ILE A 230 13.22 12.09 -24.87
N ARG A 231 12.94 13.27 -25.44
CA ARG A 231 13.16 13.54 -26.88
C ARG A 231 14.63 13.54 -27.27
N LYS A 232 15.57 13.84 -26.36
CA LYS A 232 17.00 13.70 -26.62
C LYS A 232 17.40 12.25 -26.91
N ILE A 233 16.73 11.28 -26.27
CA ILE A 233 17.04 9.85 -26.37
C ILE A 233 16.13 9.16 -27.39
N SER A 234 14.84 9.49 -27.39
CA SER A 234 13.82 8.99 -28.30
C SER A 234 13.06 10.16 -28.93
N PRO A 235 13.58 10.75 -30.03
CA PRO A 235 13.01 11.95 -30.65
C PRO A 235 11.55 11.81 -31.09
N LYS A 236 11.11 10.58 -31.39
CA LYS A 236 9.72 10.27 -31.79
C LYS A 236 8.77 10.09 -30.60
N GLY A 237 9.26 10.14 -29.36
CA GLY A 237 8.47 9.94 -28.15
C GLY A 237 8.53 8.52 -27.60
N VAL A 238 7.48 8.07 -26.91
CA VAL A 238 7.36 6.73 -26.30
C VAL A 238 6.10 5.99 -26.74
N ASP A 239 6.07 4.67 -26.58
CA ASP A 239 4.93 3.84 -26.99
C ASP A 239 3.82 3.81 -25.92
N ILE A 240 4.20 3.88 -24.64
CA ILE A 240 3.27 3.80 -23.52
C ILE A 240 3.60 4.91 -22.51
N VAL A 241 2.59 5.65 -22.06
CA VAL A 241 2.72 6.61 -20.95
C VAL A 241 1.77 6.19 -19.84
N LEU A 242 2.29 6.00 -18.63
CA LEU A 242 1.52 5.69 -17.43
C LEU A 242 1.50 6.92 -16.53
N ASP A 243 0.33 7.53 -16.39
CA ASP A 243 0.11 8.83 -15.73
C ASP A 243 -0.67 8.69 -14.41
N PRO A 244 0.00 8.71 -13.24
CA PRO A 244 -0.61 8.83 -11.93
C PRO A 244 -0.87 10.28 -11.50
N LEU A 245 -0.44 11.28 -12.29
CA LEU A 245 -0.36 12.69 -11.88
C LEU A 245 -1.65 13.44 -12.21
N GLY A 246 -2.08 13.38 -13.47
CA GLY A 246 -3.24 14.12 -13.99
C GLY A 246 -2.95 15.59 -14.32
N GLY A 247 -3.93 16.25 -14.96
CA GLY A 247 -3.86 17.66 -15.34
C GLY A 247 -2.90 17.93 -16.50
N SER A 248 -1.98 18.89 -16.36
CA SER A 248 -1.06 19.27 -17.43
C SER A 248 -0.11 18.15 -17.85
N ASP A 249 0.23 17.24 -16.93
CA ASP A 249 1.09 16.09 -17.24
C ASP A 249 0.42 15.11 -18.20
N THR A 250 -0.91 14.97 -18.14
CA THR A 250 -1.69 14.16 -19.09
C THR A 250 -1.54 14.70 -20.53
N GLN A 251 -1.55 16.03 -20.70
CA GLN A 251 -1.34 16.67 -22.01
C GLN A 251 0.10 16.49 -22.51
N LYS A 252 1.09 16.65 -21.62
CA LYS A 252 2.50 16.39 -21.95
C LYS A 252 2.71 14.93 -22.36
N GLY A 253 2.15 13.98 -21.59
CA GLY A 253 2.16 12.54 -21.89
C GLY A 253 1.56 12.23 -23.26
N PHE A 254 0.39 12.78 -23.59
CA PHE A 254 -0.23 12.60 -24.91
C PHE A 254 0.67 13.12 -26.05
N SER A 255 1.33 14.27 -25.84
CA SER A 255 2.25 14.84 -26.82
C SER A 255 3.52 14.02 -27.04
N LEU A 256 3.91 13.21 -26.04
CA LEU A 256 5.06 12.31 -26.07
C LEU A 256 4.76 10.96 -26.72
N LEU A 257 3.51 10.63 -27.03
CA LEU A 257 3.21 9.34 -27.67
C LEU A 257 3.73 9.29 -29.11
N LYS A 258 4.36 8.16 -29.47
CA LYS A 258 4.57 7.71 -30.85
C LYS A 258 3.21 7.38 -31.51
N PRO A 259 3.14 7.24 -32.85
CA PRO A 259 2.00 6.60 -33.51
C PRO A 259 1.73 5.21 -32.90
N LEU A 260 0.45 4.88 -32.76
CA LEU A 260 -0.09 3.70 -32.06
C LEU A 260 0.22 3.65 -30.55
N GLY A 261 0.70 4.76 -29.98
CA GLY A 261 0.97 4.85 -28.56
C GLY A 261 -0.28 5.00 -27.70
N THR A 262 -0.18 4.56 -26.44
CA THR A 262 -1.26 4.60 -25.46
C THR A 262 -0.87 5.40 -24.23
N LEU A 263 -1.68 6.40 -23.86
CA LEU A 263 -1.62 7.07 -22.57
C LEU A 263 -2.66 6.47 -21.64
N ILE A 264 -2.25 6.03 -20.45
CA ILE A 264 -3.14 5.50 -19.42
C ILE A 264 -3.08 6.39 -18.19
N VAL A 265 -4.19 7.07 -17.89
CA VAL A 265 -4.35 7.84 -16.65
C VAL A 265 -4.89 6.92 -15.56
N PHE A 266 -4.16 6.81 -14.45
CA PHE A 266 -4.53 5.91 -13.36
C PHE A 266 -4.48 6.53 -11.96
N GLY A 267 -4.26 7.84 -11.90
CA GLY A 267 -4.24 8.59 -10.66
C GLY A 267 -4.41 10.09 -10.88
N ALA A 268 -4.57 10.80 -9.77
CA ALA A 268 -4.69 12.25 -9.74
C ALA A 268 -3.78 12.83 -8.64
N ALA A 269 -2.51 12.41 -8.61
CA ALA A 269 -1.57 12.79 -7.56
C ALA A 269 -1.35 14.31 -7.47
N ASN A 270 -1.57 15.06 -8.54
CA ASN A 270 -1.51 16.52 -8.54
C ASN A 270 -2.68 17.18 -7.78
N CYS A 271 -3.79 16.47 -7.52
CA CYS A 271 -4.90 16.96 -6.68
C CYS A 271 -4.59 16.91 -5.18
N VAL A 272 -3.58 16.13 -4.77
CA VAL A 272 -3.18 15.96 -3.36
C VAL A 272 -1.89 16.74 -3.11
N THR A 273 -2.02 18.01 -2.74
CA THR A 273 -0.89 18.92 -2.51
C THR A 273 -0.62 19.20 -1.03
N GLY A 274 -1.60 18.95 -0.15
CA GLY A 274 -1.53 19.22 1.28
C GLY A 274 -2.37 18.24 2.09
N GLN A 275 -2.39 18.40 3.41
CA GLN A 275 -3.06 17.45 4.31
C GLN A 275 -4.58 17.43 4.15
N LYS A 276 -5.18 18.53 3.70
CA LYS A 276 -6.63 18.70 3.51
C LYS A 276 -6.94 18.88 2.02
N LYS A 277 -8.23 18.69 1.68
CA LYS A 277 -8.76 18.95 0.34
C LYS A 277 -8.39 20.36 -0.11
N ASN A 278 -7.73 20.46 -1.26
CA ASN A 278 -7.33 21.73 -1.87
C ASN A 278 -8.18 22.01 -3.11
N LEU A 279 -9.25 22.79 -2.94
CA LEU A 279 -10.18 23.13 -4.01
C LEU A 279 -9.51 23.88 -5.17
N LEU A 280 -8.49 24.71 -4.89
CA LEU A 280 -7.75 25.42 -5.91
C LEU A 280 -6.90 24.46 -6.76
N ALA A 281 -6.22 23.50 -6.13
CA ALA A 281 -5.49 22.46 -6.84
C ALA A 281 -6.44 21.63 -7.73
N MET A 282 -7.62 21.26 -7.22
CA MET A 282 -8.64 20.55 -8.00
C MET A 282 -9.14 21.37 -9.20
N ALA A 283 -9.50 22.64 -8.99
CA ALA A 283 -9.94 23.53 -10.06
C ALA A 283 -8.84 23.72 -11.11
N LYS A 284 -7.57 23.86 -10.68
CA LYS A 284 -6.42 23.93 -11.58
C LYS A 284 -6.21 22.64 -12.37
N THR A 285 -6.34 21.48 -11.74
CA THR A 285 -6.24 20.18 -12.44
C THR A 285 -7.36 20.04 -13.48
N TRP A 286 -8.60 20.42 -13.12
CA TRP A 286 -9.74 20.39 -14.03
C TRP A 286 -9.58 21.37 -15.20
N TYR A 287 -9.13 22.60 -14.94
CA TYR A 287 -8.90 23.59 -15.99
C TYR A 287 -7.80 23.16 -16.98
N ASN A 288 -6.76 22.48 -16.48
CA ASN A 288 -5.67 21.97 -17.30
C ASN A 288 -5.89 20.53 -17.78
N GLN A 289 -7.13 20.04 -17.72
CA GLN A 289 -7.46 18.69 -18.18
C GLN A 289 -7.25 18.59 -19.69
N LEU A 290 -6.69 17.47 -20.13
CA LEU A 290 -6.55 17.16 -21.54
C LEU A 290 -7.93 17.12 -22.22
N SER A 291 -8.19 18.10 -23.09
CA SER A 291 -9.36 18.12 -23.97
C SER A 291 -9.02 17.50 -25.31
N LEU A 292 -9.72 16.43 -25.66
CA LEU A 292 -9.57 15.70 -26.91
C LEU A 292 -10.93 15.51 -27.57
N ASN A 293 -10.94 15.63 -28.90
CA ASN A 293 -12.05 15.16 -29.72
C ASN A 293 -11.62 13.89 -30.47
N THR A 294 -12.60 13.13 -30.93
CA THR A 294 -12.39 11.85 -31.62
C THR A 294 -11.61 12.01 -32.93
N LEU A 295 -11.80 13.12 -33.66
CA LEU A 295 -11.05 13.42 -34.88
C LEU A 295 -9.55 13.55 -34.62
N LYS A 296 -9.14 14.20 -33.53
CA LYS A 296 -7.73 14.35 -33.15
C LYS A 296 -7.09 13.01 -32.79
N LEU A 297 -7.84 12.09 -32.15
CA LEU A 297 -7.35 10.73 -31.90
C LEU A 297 -7.12 9.96 -33.21
N MET A 298 -8.10 10.01 -34.12
CA MET A 298 -8.01 9.38 -35.44
C MET A 298 -6.83 9.94 -36.25
N GLN A 299 -6.66 11.27 -36.30
CA GLN A 299 -5.60 11.93 -37.06
C GLN A 299 -4.20 11.70 -36.46
N SER A 300 -4.09 11.54 -35.13
CA SER A 300 -2.81 11.32 -34.47
C SER A 300 -2.42 9.84 -34.31
N ASN A 301 -3.33 8.90 -34.61
CA ASN A 301 -3.15 7.47 -34.38
C ASN A 301 -2.74 7.15 -32.93
N LYS A 302 -3.40 7.75 -31.94
CA LYS A 302 -3.10 7.58 -30.50
C LYS A 302 -4.31 7.10 -29.73
N ALA A 303 -4.06 6.42 -28.61
CA ALA A 303 -5.08 6.02 -27.66
C ALA A 303 -4.93 6.74 -26.32
N VAL A 304 -6.05 6.99 -25.66
CA VAL A 304 -6.12 7.47 -24.28
C VAL A 304 -7.07 6.56 -23.52
N CYS A 305 -6.59 6.03 -22.38
CA CYS A 305 -7.31 5.12 -21.52
C CYS A 305 -7.33 5.66 -20.09
N GLY A 306 -8.31 5.21 -19.31
CA GLY A 306 -8.36 5.38 -17.86
C GLY A 306 -8.29 4.02 -17.20
N PHE A 307 -7.53 3.90 -16.11
CA PHE A 307 -7.47 2.69 -15.30
C PHE A 307 -7.62 3.00 -13.82
N HIS A 308 -8.47 2.27 -13.12
CA HIS A 308 -8.52 2.32 -11.67
C HIS A 308 -9.00 0.97 -11.13
N LEU A 309 -8.14 0.24 -10.42
CA LEU A 309 -8.42 -1.12 -9.95
C LEU A 309 -9.72 -1.21 -9.15
N GLY A 310 -9.97 -0.20 -8.30
CA GLY A 310 -11.20 -0.12 -7.51
C GLY A 310 -12.50 -0.10 -8.33
N TYR A 311 -12.50 0.22 -9.62
CA TYR A 311 -13.71 0.18 -10.46
C TYR A 311 -13.87 -1.13 -11.24
N ILE A 312 -12.91 -2.07 -11.14
CA ILE A 312 -13.02 -3.39 -11.76
C ILE A 312 -13.93 -4.29 -10.91
N THR A 313 -14.99 -4.81 -11.53
CA THR A 313 -15.95 -5.74 -10.91
C THR A 313 -15.77 -7.19 -11.37
N ASP A 314 -14.96 -7.44 -12.40
CA ASP A 314 -14.65 -8.78 -12.89
C ASP A 314 -13.65 -9.47 -11.94
N GLU A 315 -14.17 -10.24 -10.99
CA GLU A 315 -13.37 -11.04 -10.05
C GLU A 315 -12.54 -12.11 -10.76
N GLN A 316 -12.99 -12.65 -11.90
CA GLN A 316 -12.22 -13.64 -12.65
C GLN A 316 -10.99 -13.00 -13.30
N LEU A 317 -11.11 -11.76 -13.79
CA LEU A 317 -9.96 -10.98 -14.27
C LEU A 317 -8.96 -10.68 -13.16
N ILE A 318 -9.44 -10.27 -11.99
CA ILE A 318 -8.57 -10.05 -10.83
C ILE A 318 -7.86 -11.35 -10.46
N SER A 319 -8.60 -12.45 -10.36
CA SER A 319 -8.09 -13.75 -9.93
C SER A 319 -7.05 -14.31 -10.90
N ARG A 320 -7.34 -14.38 -12.20
CA ARG A 320 -6.37 -14.86 -13.20
C ARG A 320 -5.10 -14.02 -13.25
N THR A 321 -5.23 -12.71 -13.05
CA THR A 321 -4.09 -11.79 -13.01
C THR A 321 -3.26 -11.99 -11.74
N MET A 322 -3.91 -12.14 -10.57
CA MET A 322 -3.22 -12.45 -9.32
C MET A 322 -2.43 -13.75 -9.41
N PHE A 323 -3.03 -14.82 -9.95
CA PHE A 323 -2.29 -16.07 -10.14
C PHE A 323 -1.10 -15.92 -11.08
N LYS A 324 -1.20 -15.12 -12.14
CA LYS A 324 -0.06 -14.81 -13.02
C LYS A 324 1.04 -14.07 -12.28
N LEU A 325 0.69 -13.11 -11.42
CA LEU A 325 1.64 -12.38 -10.60
C LEU A 325 2.34 -13.30 -9.59
N LEU A 326 1.60 -14.19 -8.93
CA LEU A 326 2.17 -15.18 -8.02
C LEU A 326 3.11 -16.17 -8.72
N GLU A 327 2.79 -16.56 -9.96
CA GLU A 327 3.69 -17.35 -10.81
C GLU A 327 5.00 -16.59 -11.09
N LEU A 328 4.92 -15.32 -11.47
CA LEU A 328 6.09 -14.47 -11.71
C LEU A 328 6.92 -14.26 -10.44
N TYR A 329 6.27 -14.14 -9.27
CA TYR A 329 6.96 -14.06 -7.98
C TYR A 329 7.68 -15.38 -7.67
N GLY A 330 7.03 -16.52 -7.88
CA GLY A 330 7.64 -17.84 -7.71
C GLY A 330 8.84 -18.08 -8.64
N GLN A 331 8.83 -17.48 -9.83
CA GLN A 331 9.96 -17.48 -10.78
C GLN A 331 11.07 -16.46 -10.41
N GLY A 332 10.90 -15.67 -9.34
CA GLY A 332 11.83 -14.62 -8.96
C GLY A 332 11.87 -13.42 -9.91
N LYS A 333 10.90 -13.30 -10.83
CA LYS A 333 10.83 -12.20 -11.82
C LYS A 333 10.25 -10.92 -11.25
N ILE A 334 9.44 -11.02 -10.21
CA ILE A 334 8.94 -9.87 -9.46
C ILE A 334 9.20 -10.07 -7.97
N LYS A 335 9.54 -8.99 -7.28
CA LYS A 335 9.71 -8.96 -5.84
C LYS A 335 9.31 -7.57 -5.31
N PRO A 336 8.20 -7.44 -4.55
CA PRO A 336 7.76 -6.16 -4.03
C PRO A 336 8.85 -5.48 -3.22
N ARG A 337 9.14 -4.23 -3.53
CA ARG A 337 10.04 -3.41 -2.71
C ARG A 337 9.27 -2.82 -1.54
N ILE A 338 9.60 -3.25 -0.33
CA ILE A 338 9.11 -2.63 0.89
C ILE A 338 9.99 -1.42 1.22
N ASP A 339 9.35 -0.29 1.46
CA ASP A 339 10.01 0.96 1.83
C ASP A 339 10.16 1.06 3.35
N SER A 340 9.05 0.91 4.07
CA SER A 340 9.02 0.95 5.53
C SER A 340 7.76 0.26 6.07
N CYS A 341 7.85 -0.21 7.31
CA CYS A 341 6.73 -0.75 8.07
C CYS A 341 6.43 0.17 9.25
N TYR A 342 5.15 0.42 9.51
CA TYR A 342 4.66 1.22 10.63
C TYR A 342 3.61 0.45 11.39
N HIS A 343 3.65 0.47 12.72
CA HIS A 343 2.51 -0.04 13.49
C HIS A 343 1.31 0.90 13.36
N PHE A 344 0.10 0.43 13.68
CA PHE A 344 -1.12 1.24 13.57
C PHE A 344 -1.05 2.56 14.35
N GLU A 345 -0.34 2.59 15.48
CA GLU A 345 -0.07 3.80 16.28
C GLU A 345 0.69 4.87 15.48
N GLU A 346 1.47 4.46 14.48
CA GLU A 346 2.37 5.29 13.68
C GLU A 346 1.74 5.65 12.32
N VAL A 347 0.43 5.43 12.13
CA VAL A 347 -0.27 5.68 10.85
C VAL A 347 -0.10 7.11 10.34
N THR A 348 0.04 8.10 11.24
CA THR A 348 0.28 9.50 10.87
C THR A 348 1.63 9.66 10.18
N ASP A 349 2.66 8.94 10.63
CA ASP A 349 3.99 8.98 10.04
C ASP A 349 4.03 8.24 8.71
N ALA A 350 3.30 7.12 8.60
CA ALA A 350 3.09 6.41 7.35
C ALA A 350 2.44 7.31 6.28
N PHE A 351 1.37 8.03 6.64
CA PHE A 351 0.74 9.00 5.74
C PHE A 351 1.68 10.13 5.36
N ARG A 352 2.43 10.70 6.33
CA ARG A 352 3.36 11.80 6.06
C ARG A 352 4.42 11.38 5.05
N ARG A 353 5.01 10.19 5.23
CA ARG A 353 6.06 9.66 4.35
C ARG A 353 5.59 9.49 2.90
N MET A 354 4.36 9.00 2.70
CA MET A 354 3.77 8.91 1.35
C MET A 354 3.42 10.29 0.79
N HIS A 355 2.79 11.15 1.60
CA HIS A 355 2.34 12.48 1.18
C HIS A 355 3.51 13.37 0.74
N GLU A 356 4.63 13.30 1.46
CA GLU A 356 5.88 14.01 1.14
C GLU A 356 6.69 13.32 0.03
N ARG A 357 6.15 12.23 -0.55
CA ARG A 357 6.76 11.44 -1.63
C ARG A 357 8.17 10.97 -1.27
N GLN A 358 8.42 10.64 0.00
CA GLN A 358 9.73 10.20 0.48
C GLN A 358 9.95 8.70 0.27
N ASN A 359 8.87 7.92 0.25
CA ASN A 359 8.93 6.46 0.09
C ASN A 359 9.63 6.02 -1.21
N ILE A 360 10.37 4.90 -1.12
CA ILE A 360 10.99 4.18 -2.24
C ILE A 360 10.49 2.73 -2.19
N GLY A 361 9.32 2.49 -2.78
CA GLY A 361 8.57 1.24 -2.67
C GLY A 361 7.25 1.40 -1.90
N LYS A 362 6.79 0.30 -1.33
CA LYS A 362 5.51 0.17 -0.62
C LYS A 362 5.66 0.47 0.87
N ILE A 363 4.75 1.27 1.42
CA ILE A 363 4.60 1.44 2.86
C ILE A 363 3.61 0.39 3.38
N ILE A 364 3.99 -0.27 4.46
CA ILE A 364 3.21 -1.32 5.13
C ILE A 364 2.75 -0.85 6.50
N LEU A 365 1.51 -1.19 6.86
CA LEU A 365 0.97 -1.03 8.20
C LEU A 365 0.89 -2.39 8.89
N LEU A 366 1.34 -2.46 10.14
CA LEU A 366 1.34 -3.66 10.96
C LEU A 366 0.22 -3.57 12.02
N PRO A 367 -0.75 -4.50 11.99
CA PRO A 367 -1.81 -4.55 12.98
C PRO A 367 -1.34 -5.02 14.37
N GLU A 368 -0.16 -5.60 14.52
CA GLU A 368 0.39 -5.95 15.85
C GLU A 368 0.78 -4.68 16.62
N ALA A 369 0.66 -4.68 17.94
CA ALA A 369 1.12 -3.57 18.78
C ALA A 369 2.65 -3.45 18.72
N LYS A 370 3.17 -2.22 18.69
CA LYS A 370 4.61 -2.00 18.85
C LYS A 370 5.03 -2.47 20.23
N LYS A 371 5.97 -3.41 20.30
CA LYS A 371 6.55 -3.85 21.58
C LYS A 371 7.31 -2.66 22.18
N GLU A 372 7.03 -2.33 23.44
CA GLU A 372 7.83 -1.34 24.15
C GLU A 372 9.25 -1.89 24.28
N GLU A 373 10.24 -1.15 23.77
CA GLU A 373 11.64 -1.46 24.06
C GLU A 373 11.85 -1.30 25.57
N GLU A 374 12.24 -2.38 26.26
CA GLU A 374 12.66 -2.30 27.67
C GLU A 374 13.78 -1.27 27.77
N LYS A 375 13.50 -0.13 28.41
CA LYS A 375 14.56 0.81 28.78
C LYS A 375 15.63 0.03 29.53
N PRO A 376 16.93 0.19 29.21
CA PRO A 376 17.99 -0.40 30.01
C PRO A 376 17.76 0.02 31.47
N LYS A 377 17.63 -0.96 32.38
CA LYS A 377 17.58 -0.69 33.82
C LYS A 377 18.77 0.22 34.14
N SER A 378 18.47 1.42 34.63
CA SER A 378 19.47 2.35 35.13
C SER A 378 20.38 1.59 36.10
N SER A 379 21.68 1.58 35.80
CA SER A 379 22.72 1.09 36.69
C SER A 379 22.59 1.75 38.06
N PRO A 380 22.82 1.02 39.17
CA PRO A 380 22.75 1.61 40.51
C PRO A 380 23.77 2.74 40.66
N GLU A 381 23.35 3.80 41.37
CA GLU A 381 24.16 4.97 41.69
C GLU A 381 25.52 4.59 42.31
N PRO A 382 26.60 5.36 42.04
CA PRO A 382 27.89 5.11 42.65
C PRO A 382 27.84 5.47 44.14
N ILE A 383 28.15 4.48 44.98
CA ILE A 383 28.43 4.67 46.41
C ILE A 383 29.71 5.50 46.54
N GLU A 384 29.61 6.64 47.23
CA GLU A 384 30.74 7.45 47.67
C GLU A 384 31.73 6.61 48.51
N ASN A 385 33.01 6.66 48.16
CA ASN A 385 34.09 6.43 49.11
C ASN A 385 35.03 7.64 49.07
N VAL A 386 34.89 8.49 50.08
CA VAL A 386 35.79 9.58 50.40
C VAL A 386 36.93 9.01 51.23
N GLU A 387 38.11 8.84 50.63
CA GLU A 387 39.37 8.73 51.38
C GLU A 387 40.15 10.04 51.24
N LYS A 388 40.23 10.75 52.37
CA LYS A 388 41.15 11.87 52.59
C LYS A 388 42.56 11.31 52.80
N THR A 389 43.54 11.87 52.11
CA THR A 389 44.91 11.95 52.64
C THR A 389 45.54 13.27 52.18
N GLU A 390 45.95 14.06 53.17
CA GLU A 390 46.61 15.35 53.03
C GLU A 390 48.13 15.18 52.82
N ALA A 391 48.72 16.12 52.06
CA ALA A 391 50.02 16.78 52.24
C ALA A 391 50.74 16.98 50.89
N ALA A 392 51.51 18.02 50.59
CA ALA A 392 51.59 19.44 50.95
C ALA A 392 52.72 20.02 50.06
N VAL A 393 52.75 21.35 49.90
CA VAL A 393 53.93 22.21 49.65
C VAL A 393 54.34 22.58 48.20
N ASN A 394 54.08 23.87 47.91
CA ASN A 394 54.88 24.92 47.26
C ASN A 394 55.09 25.04 45.72
N ASP A 395 54.50 26.12 45.21
CA ASP A 395 55.18 27.38 44.81
C ASP A 395 55.99 27.41 43.50
N LYS A 396 55.44 28.07 42.46
CA LYS A 396 55.98 29.33 41.93
C LYS A 396 55.21 29.85 40.71
N LYS A 397 54.99 31.17 40.75
CA LYS A 397 54.66 32.07 39.63
C LYS A 397 55.74 32.03 38.54
N GLU A 398 55.34 32.19 37.28
CA GLU A 398 55.78 33.36 36.47
C GLU A 398 54.94 33.49 35.19
N GLU A 399 54.50 34.73 34.97
CA GLU A 399 53.94 35.25 33.72
C GLU A 399 55.02 35.25 32.62
N THR A 400 54.61 35.10 31.36
CA THR A 400 55.14 35.93 30.26
C THR A 400 54.26 35.83 29.02
N THR A 401 53.63 36.95 28.72
CA THR A 401 53.16 37.42 27.40
C THR A 401 54.34 37.77 26.48
N GLU A 402 54.19 37.47 25.19
CA GLU A 402 54.72 38.18 23.98
C GLU A 402 54.43 37.22 22.79
N GLU A 403 53.48 37.41 21.88
CA GLU A 403 53.18 38.48 20.92
C GLU A 403 54.22 38.66 19.79
N VAL A 404 53.71 38.62 18.54
CA VAL A 404 54.27 39.17 17.26
C VAL A 404 55.30 38.26 16.53
N LYS A 405 55.31 37.95 15.21
CA LYS A 405 55.03 38.60 13.89
C LYS A 405 54.88 37.45 12.84
N ALA A 406 53.94 37.40 11.89
CA ALA A 406 53.82 38.13 10.60
C ALA A 406 54.94 37.89 9.55
N GLU A 407 54.51 37.72 8.29
CA GLU A 407 55.22 37.62 6.98
C GLU A 407 55.76 36.21 6.63
N ASP A 408 55.47 35.58 5.48
CA ASP A 408 55.05 36.03 4.13
C ASP A 408 53.88 35.21 3.53
#